data_AF-A0A917UI73-F1
#
_entry.id   AF-A0A917UI73-F1
#
_cell.length_a   1.000
_cell.length_b   1.000
_cell.length_c   1.000
_cell.angle_alpha   90.00
_cell.angle_beta   90.00
_cell.angle_gamma   90.00
#
_symmetry.space_group_name_H-M   'P 1'
#
loop_
_entity.id
_entity.type
_entity.pdbx_description
1 polymer ?
#
loop_
_entity_poly.entity_id
_entity_poly.type
_entity_poly.pdbx_seq_one_letter_code
_entity_poly.pdbx_strand_id
1 'polypeptide(L)'
;MLVACLDVGSTDTKLAVVDVGDGTLVATASHPTTAGTDVLDGVDALLAGCGPVRRVYCCSSAGGGLRLAVVGQEALVSADAAHRVALSAGARVVHVAAGRQTPDGLRTVRAARPDVLLLVGGTDGGDPDTLLHNARRLAAARWRVPVVVAGNADARDEVTALLTARGLPVAATGNVLPRIGVLDPVPARAAIREVFLRHVIGGKRLSRGPRFARLVSAATPDAVLTGVGLYADQLPGDLLVVDVGGATTDVYSALVPDETAGAAVAGRLWRARTVEGDLGVRWNVDGILAAAAAEKVTGGDDTLGRAAAACVVAVRRHARAGRDLRNVVSVVASGGVFRHAEPHAAAAALAPTLHDHAGGWALPRAPHVAVDRDYVLAPAGLLAADHPDAAAALLRRHLHRP
;
A
#
# COMPACT_ATOMS: atom_id res chain seq x y z
N MET A 1 7.72 15.75 26.01
CA MET A 1 8.63 16.12 24.89
C MET A 1 7.84 16.03 23.60
N LEU A 2 7.72 17.12 22.82
CA LEU A 2 6.85 17.14 21.65
C LEU A 2 7.57 16.72 20.36
N VAL A 3 6.91 15.89 19.56
CA VAL A 3 7.35 15.50 18.20
C VAL A 3 6.20 15.69 17.21
N ALA A 4 6.52 15.94 15.95
CA ALA A 4 5.56 16.02 14.85
C ALA A 4 5.59 14.76 14.01
N CYS A 5 4.43 14.18 13.73
CA CYS A 5 4.25 13.08 12.79
C CYS A 5 3.47 13.58 11.58
N LEU A 6 4.08 13.54 10.40
CA LEU A 6 3.48 13.94 9.13
C LEU A 6 3.12 12.70 8.31
N ASP A 7 1.90 12.68 7.78
CA ASP A 7 1.48 11.78 6.71
C ASP A 7 1.14 12.61 5.47
N VAL A 8 1.96 12.51 4.43
CA VAL A 8 1.75 13.22 3.17
C VAL A 8 0.99 12.29 2.23
N GLY A 9 -0.34 12.34 2.33
CA GLY A 9 -1.27 11.47 1.60
C GLY A 9 -1.58 11.91 0.17
N SER A 10 -2.39 11.14 -0.56
CA SER A 10 -2.83 11.50 -1.93
C SER A 10 -3.83 12.65 -2.00
N THR A 11 -4.49 12.96 -0.88
CA THR A 11 -5.57 13.95 -0.79
C THR A 11 -5.21 15.03 0.21
N ASP A 12 -4.84 14.62 1.42
CA ASP A 12 -4.53 15.51 2.53
C ASP A 12 -3.17 15.14 3.14
N THR A 13 -2.36 16.16 3.37
CA THR A 13 -1.20 16.08 4.25
C THR A 13 -1.68 16.31 5.67
N LYS A 14 -1.38 15.40 6.58
CA LYS A 14 -1.86 15.40 7.95
C LYS A 14 -0.70 15.50 8.91
N LEU A 15 -0.91 16.22 10.00
CA LEU A 15 0.04 16.41 11.08
C LEU A 15 -0.60 15.97 12.39
N ALA A 16 0.14 15.19 13.18
CA ALA A 16 -0.13 14.94 14.58
C ALA A 16 1.07 15.39 15.43
N VAL A 17 0.83 16.23 16.42
CA VAL A 17 1.83 16.58 17.44
C VAL A 17 1.59 15.71 18.66
N VAL A 18 2.59 14.93 19.05
CA VAL A 18 2.49 13.95 20.13
C VAL A 18 3.49 14.29 21.22
N ASP A 19 3.07 14.27 22.49
CA ASP A 19 4.00 14.21 23.61
C ASP A 19 4.49 12.77 23.77
N VAL A 20 5.76 12.51 23.46
CA VAL A 20 6.35 11.17 23.57
C VAL A 20 6.67 10.76 25.01
N GLY A 21 6.43 11.61 26.00
CA GLY A 21 6.54 11.25 27.41
C GLY A 21 5.41 10.33 27.87
N ASP A 22 4.21 10.46 27.29
CA ASP A 22 3.05 9.68 27.71
C ASP A 22 2.09 9.30 26.56
N GLY A 23 2.40 9.68 25.32
CA GLY A 23 1.58 9.41 24.15
C GLY A 23 0.37 10.33 24.00
N THR A 24 0.36 11.51 24.63
CA THR A 24 -0.72 12.50 24.45
C THR A 24 -0.71 13.07 23.04
N LEU A 25 -1.86 13.01 22.35
CA LEU A 25 -2.09 13.78 21.13
C LEU A 25 -2.35 15.25 21.51
N VAL A 26 -1.38 16.11 21.25
CA VAL A 26 -1.42 17.53 21.65
C VAL A 26 -2.16 18.38 20.62
N ALA A 27 -1.94 18.11 19.34
CA ALA A 27 -2.59 18.82 18.25
C ALA A 27 -2.69 17.95 17.00
N THR A 28 -3.72 18.19 16.19
CA THR A 28 -3.79 17.71 14.81
C THR A 28 -4.08 18.85 13.87
N ALA A 29 -3.56 18.73 12.65
CA ALA A 29 -3.86 19.66 11.56
C ALA A 29 -3.82 18.92 10.23
N SER A 30 -4.50 19.46 9.22
CA SER A 30 -4.48 18.91 7.87
C SER A 30 -4.44 20.03 6.84
N HIS A 31 -3.76 19.78 5.74
CA HIS A 31 -3.68 20.67 4.59
C HIS A 31 -3.95 19.85 3.32
N PRO A 32 -4.74 20.37 2.36
CA PRO A 32 -4.89 19.72 1.05
C PRO A 32 -3.52 19.46 0.43
N THR A 33 -3.29 18.27 -0.09
CA THR A 33 -1.97 17.91 -0.64
C THR A 33 -1.68 18.71 -1.90
N THR A 34 -0.57 19.43 -1.89
CA THR A 34 -0.14 20.34 -2.98
C THR A 34 0.59 19.59 -4.10
N ALA A 35 0.08 18.41 -4.50
CA ALA A 35 0.69 17.57 -5.53
C ALA A 35 0.71 18.22 -6.93
N GLY A 36 -0.13 19.24 -7.17
CA GLY A 36 -0.10 20.04 -8.40
C GLY A 36 0.99 21.12 -8.43
N THR A 37 1.59 21.45 -7.28
CA THR A 37 2.69 22.43 -7.15
C THR A 37 3.92 21.76 -6.55
N ASP A 38 4.23 22.02 -5.28
CA ASP A 38 5.25 21.33 -4.49
C ASP A 38 4.59 20.81 -3.21
N VAL A 39 4.72 19.51 -2.92
CA VAL A 39 4.13 18.89 -1.71
C VAL A 39 4.69 19.51 -0.42
N LEU A 40 5.87 20.13 -0.48
CA LEU A 40 6.44 20.83 0.66
C LEU A 40 5.63 22.07 1.07
N ASP A 41 4.85 22.67 0.17
CA ASP A 41 4.03 23.84 0.50
C ASP A 41 3.05 23.51 1.65
N GLY A 42 2.34 22.38 1.55
CA GLY A 42 1.43 21.91 2.60
C GLY A 42 2.16 21.42 3.86
N VAL A 43 3.32 20.78 3.70
CA VAL A 43 4.16 20.37 4.83
C VAL A 43 4.64 21.58 5.64
N ASP A 44 5.15 22.60 4.96
CA ASP A 44 5.69 23.80 5.58
C ASP A 44 4.60 24.62 6.28
N ALA A 45 3.41 24.73 5.68
CA ALA A 45 2.26 25.36 6.30
C ALA A 45 1.87 24.67 7.62
N LEU A 46 1.85 23.34 7.65
CA LEU A 46 1.54 22.57 8.86
C LEU A 46 2.62 22.70 9.93
N LEU A 47 3.90 22.61 9.54
CA LEU A 47 5.01 22.73 10.48
C LEU A 47 5.13 24.14 11.07
N ALA A 48 4.82 25.18 10.30
CA ALA A 48 4.79 26.56 10.80
C ALA A 48 3.72 26.76 11.90
N GLY A 49 2.60 26.05 11.81
CA GLY A 49 1.49 26.14 12.76
C GLY A 49 1.60 25.22 13.99
N CYS A 50 2.55 24.29 14.02
CA CYS A 50 2.58 23.23 15.04
C CYS A 50 3.28 23.59 16.36
N GLY A 51 3.94 24.75 16.41
CA GLY A 51 4.78 25.15 17.53
C GLY A 51 6.11 24.39 17.60
N PRO A 52 6.88 24.55 18.69
CA PRO A 52 8.19 23.96 18.82
C PRO A 52 8.11 22.43 19.03
N VAL A 53 8.69 21.68 18.09
CA VAL A 53 8.82 20.22 18.18
C VAL A 53 10.29 19.82 18.09
N ARG A 54 10.68 18.76 18.80
CA ARG A 54 12.07 18.30 18.83
C ARG A 54 12.47 17.54 17.57
N ARG A 55 11.53 16.83 16.96
CA ARG A 55 11.77 16.00 15.78
C ARG A 55 10.50 15.90 14.93
N VAL A 56 10.70 15.75 13.62
CA VAL A 56 9.66 15.46 12.64
C VAL A 56 9.87 14.04 12.11
N TYR A 57 8.83 13.22 12.21
CA TYR A 57 8.71 11.94 11.53
C TYR A 57 7.77 12.13 10.34
N CYS A 58 8.06 11.50 9.20
CA CYS A 58 7.22 11.69 8.02
C CYS A 58 7.08 10.39 7.22
N CYS A 59 5.85 10.02 6.89
CA CYS A 59 5.54 9.05 5.87
C CYS A 59 4.86 9.71 4.67
N SER A 60 4.85 9.01 3.53
CA SER A 60 4.14 9.50 2.36
C SER A 60 3.53 8.39 1.51
N SER A 61 2.38 8.73 0.93
CA SER A 61 1.69 8.02 -0.16
C SER A 61 1.31 8.97 -1.30
N ALA A 62 1.75 10.24 -1.23
CA ALA A 62 1.52 11.23 -2.28
C ALA A 62 2.21 10.82 -3.59
N GLY A 63 1.65 11.27 -4.72
CA GLY A 63 2.02 10.82 -6.08
C GLY A 63 0.96 9.97 -6.75
N GLY A 64 -0.14 9.65 -6.05
CA GLY A 64 -1.17 8.74 -6.52
C GLY A 64 -0.74 7.28 -6.39
N GLY A 65 -1.66 6.35 -6.66
CA GLY A 65 -1.33 4.92 -6.68
C GLY A 65 -0.22 4.65 -7.71
N LEU A 66 0.83 3.94 -7.30
CA LEU A 66 2.00 3.64 -8.13
C LEU A 66 1.56 3.04 -9.48
N ARG A 67 1.84 3.73 -10.59
CA ARG A 67 1.50 3.21 -11.92
C ARG A 67 2.56 2.21 -12.35
N LEU A 68 2.21 0.93 -12.36
CA LEU A 68 3.15 -0.13 -12.71
C LEU A 68 2.78 -0.74 -14.07
N ALA A 69 3.78 -0.89 -14.94
CA ALA A 69 3.66 -1.75 -16.12
C ALA A 69 4.30 -3.10 -15.83
N VAL A 70 3.71 -4.18 -16.34
CA VAL A 70 4.23 -5.54 -16.27
C VAL A 70 4.64 -6.00 -17.66
N VAL A 71 5.86 -6.53 -17.78
CA VAL A 71 6.32 -7.25 -18.98
C VAL A 71 6.81 -8.62 -18.53
N GLY A 72 6.09 -9.67 -18.93
CA GLY A 72 6.45 -11.06 -18.68
C GLY A 72 6.84 -11.83 -19.94
N GLN A 73 7.22 -13.09 -19.76
CA GLN A 73 7.53 -14.01 -20.86
C GLN A 73 6.26 -14.61 -21.47
N GLU A 74 5.37 -15.13 -20.63
CA GLU A 74 4.12 -15.77 -21.04
C GLU A 74 2.93 -15.10 -20.36
N ALA A 75 1.84 -14.91 -21.11
CA ALA A 75 0.67 -14.15 -20.69
C ALA A 75 -0.02 -14.80 -19.48
N LEU A 76 -0.33 -16.09 -19.57
CA LEU A 76 -1.09 -16.83 -18.56
C LEU A 76 -0.24 -17.40 -17.42
N VAL A 77 1.07 -17.10 -17.41
CA VAL A 77 2.03 -17.67 -16.45
C VAL A 77 2.79 -16.54 -15.77
N SER A 78 3.94 -16.13 -16.34
CA SER A 78 4.80 -15.12 -15.70
C SER A 78 4.19 -13.71 -15.66
N ALA A 79 3.50 -13.27 -16.73
CA ALA A 79 2.92 -11.93 -16.78
C ALA A 79 1.72 -11.81 -15.85
N ASP A 80 0.87 -12.83 -15.81
CA ASP A 80 -0.25 -12.93 -14.89
C ASP A 80 0.23 -13.05 -13.42
N ALA A 81 1.25 -13.86 -13.13
CA ALA A 81 1.86 -13.92 -11.79
C ALA A 81 2.37 -12.54 -11.35
N ALA A 82 3.12 -11.84 -12.21
CA ALA A 82 3.60 -10.49 -11.94
C ALA A 82 2.49 -9.45 -11.82
N HIS A 83 1.39 -9.59 -12.57
CA HIS A 83 0.21 -8.75 -12.41
C HIS A 83 -0.40 -8.92 -11.01
N ARG A 84 -0.52 -10.15 -10.51
CA ARG A 84 -1.00 -10.41 -9.14
C ARG A 84 -0.04 -9.85 -8.09
N VAL A 85 1.28 -10.01 -8.28
CA VAL A 85 2.30 -9.41 -7.39
C VAL A 85 2.15 -7.89 -7.36
N ALA A 86 2.02 -7.26 -8.52
CA ALA A 86 1.85 -5.82 -8.67
C ALA A 86 0.63 -5.27 -7.92
N LEU A 87 -0.52 -5.91 -8.10
CA LEU A 87 -1.74 -5.58 -7.34
C LEU A 87 -1.49 -5.71 -5.84
N SER A 88 -0.91 -6.84 -5.40
CA SER A 88 -0.58 -7.05 -3.98
C SER A 88 0.49 -6.09 -3.42
N ALA A 89 1.24 -5.41 -4.28
CA ALA A 89 2.20 -4.38 -3.92
C ALA A 89 1.54 -2.99 -3.74
N GLY A 90 0.24 -2.86 -4.02
CA GLY A 90 -0.48 -1.59 -4.01
C GLY A 90 -0.31 -0.76 -5.28
N ALA A 91 0.16 -1.38 -6.35
CA ALA A 91 0.32 -0.70 -7.61
C ALA A 91 -0.98 -0.74 -8.44
N ARG A 92 -1.28 0.37 -9.11
CA ARG A 92 -2.22 0.37 -10.22
C ARG A 92 -1.52 -0.18 -11.45
N VAL A 93 -1.93 -1.36 -11.91
CA VAL A 93 -1.36 -1.94 -13.13
C VAL A 93 -1.94 -1.24 -14.36
N VAL A 94 -1.12 -0.42 -15.02
CA VAL A 94 -1.53 0.40 -16.17
C VAL A 94 -1.28 -0.27 -17.52
N HIS A 95 -0.48 -1.34 -17.54
CA HIS A 95 -0.17 -2.11 -18.73
C HIS A 95 0.32 -3.51 -18.36
N VAL A 96 -0.09 -4.52 -19.13
CA VAL A 96 0.46 -5.88 -19.07
C VAL A 96 0.81 -6.30 -20.48
N ALA A 97 2.05 -6.75 -20.66
CA ALA A 97 2.52 -7.35 -21.91
C ALA A 97 3.22 -8.68 -21.62
N ALA A 98 3.22 -9.56 -22.62
CA ALA A 98 3.92 -10.83 -22.58
C ALA A 98 4.74 -11.04 -23.87
N GLY A 99 5.70 -11.95 -23.80
CA GLY A 99 6.55 -12.34 -24.92
C GLY A 99 7.68 -11.36 -25.21
N ARG A 100 8.36 -11.62 -26.34
CA ARG A 100 9.45 -10.79 -26.85
C ARG A 100 8.90 -9.45 -27.34
N GLN A 101 9.24 -8.38 -26.65
CA GLN A 101 8.73 -7.04 -26.95
C GLN A 101 9.30 -6.52 -28.27
N THR A 102 8.42 -6.01 -29.13
CA THR A 102 8.74 -5.29 -30.38
C THR A 102 8.94 -3.79 -30.09
N PRO A 103 9.46 -2.99 -31.04
CA PRO A 103 9.58 -1.55 -30.81
C PRO A 103 8.20 -0.93 -30.54
N ASP A 104 7.19 -1.45 -31.20
CA ASP A 104 5.79 -1.05 -31.10
C ASP A 104 5.21 -1.43 -29.74
N GLY A 105 5.51 -2.63 -29.24
CA GLY A 105 5.16 -3.03 -27.87
C GLY A 105 5.79 -2.11 -26.82
N LEU A 106 7.06 -1.72 -26.96
CA LEU A 106 7.65 -0.76 -26.03
C LEU A 106 7.04 0.66 -26.15
N ARG A 107 6.48 1.03 -27.32
CA ARG A 107 5.73 2.28 -27.47
C ARG A 107 4.39 2.22 -26.74
N THR A 108 3.68 1.09 -26.77
CA THR A 108 2.41 0.94 -26.02
C THR A 108 2.65 0.94 -24.51
N VAL A 109 3.69 0.25 -24.03
CA VAL A 109 4.10 0.30 -22.61
C VAL A 109 4.41 1.75 -22.19
N ARG A 110 5.10 2.52 -23.04
CA ARG A 110 5.41 3.94 -22.76
C ARG A 110 4.16 4.83 -22.77
N ALA A 111 3.23 4.57 -23.70
CA ALA A 111 1.97 5.33 -23.82
C ALA A 111 1.09 5.17 -22.57
N ALA A 112 1.18 4.04 -21.87
CA ALA A 112 0.52 3.83 -20.59
C ALA A 112 1.12 4.66 -19.43
N ARG A 113 2.23 5.40 -19.66
CA ARG A 113 2.90 6.27 -18.68
C ARG A 113 3.13 5.60 -17.32
N PRO A 114 3.87 4.48 -17.25
CA PRO A 114 4.21 3.85 -15.97
C PRO A 114 5.23 4.69 -15.19
N ASP A 115 5.15 4.61 -13.87
CA ASP A 115 6.15 5.14 -12.93
C ASP A 115 7.23 4.11 -12.60
N VAL A 116 6.91 2.81 -12.73
CA VAL A 116 7.84 1.68 -12.60
C VAL A 116 7.49 0.58 -13.62
N LEU A 117 8.49 -0.08 -14.18
CA LEU A 117 8.33 -1.29 -14.99
C LEU A 117 8.75 -2.52 -14.19
N LEU A 118 7.86 -3.49 -14.00
CA LEU A 118 8.17 -4.81 -13.48
C LEU A 118 8.48 -5.75 -14.66
N LEU A 119 9.76 -6.07 -14.81
CA LEU A 119 10.27 -6.99 -15.82
C LEU A 119 10.46 -8.38 -15.19
N VAL A 120 9.71 -9.35 -15.69
CA VAL A 120 9.74 -10.74 -15.22
C VAL A 120 9.89 -11.69 -16.41
N GLY A 121 10.09 -12.97 -16.13
CA GLY A 121 10.13 -14.02 -17.15
C GLY A 121 10.92 -15.22 -16.68
N GLY A 122 10.53 -16.40 -17.17
CA GLY A 122 11.13 -17.69 -16.84
C GLY A 122 10.96 -18.11 -15.38
N THR A 123 11.09 -19.42 -15.15
CA THR A 123 11.41 -19.97 -13.84
C THR A 123 12.91 -19.94 -13.62
N ASP A 124 13.37 -20.13 -12.38
CA ASP A 124 14.79 -20.28 -12.10
C ASP A 124 15.29 -21.62 -12.69
N GLY A 125 16.46 -21.62 -13.33
CA GLY A 125 16.96 -22.75 -14.12
C GLY A 125 16.25 -22.99 -15.46
N GLY A 126 15.25 -22.16 -15.80
CA GLY A 126 14.53 -22.21 -17.07
C GLY A 126 15.18 -21.38 -18.18
N ASP A 127 14.50 -21.25 -19.32
CA ASP A 127 14.95 -20.45 -20.46
C ASP A 127 14.98 -18.94 -20.14
N PRO A 128 16.15 -18.26 -20.22
CA PRO A 128 16.28 -16.83 -19.96
C PRO A 128 16.04 -15.94 -21.20
N ASP A 129 15.88 -16.51 -22.40
CA ASP A 129 16.00 -15.78 -23.66
C ASP A 129 15.05 -14.58 -23.78
N THR A 130 13.79 -14.75 -23.38
CA THR A 130 12.80 -13.67 -23.49
C THR A 130 13.11 -12.52 -22.53
N LEU A 131 13.57 -12.84 -21.32
CA LEU A 131 13.96 -11.84 -20.32
C LEU A 131 15.16 -11.01 -20.81
N LEU A 132 16.20 -11.69 -21.31
CA LEU A 132 17.39 -11.05 -21.87
C LEU A 132 17.07 -10.23 -23.13
N HIS A 133 16.24 -10.76 -24.02
CA HIS A 133 15.75 -10.03 -25.20
C HIS A 133 15.06 -8.73 -24.79
N ASN A 134 14.11 -8.80 -23.86
CA ASN A 134 13.36 -7.63 -23.41
C ASN A 134 14.27 -6.59 -22.74
N ALA A 135 15.25 -7.02 -21.94
CA ALA A 135 16.26 -6.15 -21.35
C ALA A 135 17.08 -5.40 -22.43
N ARG A 136 17.59 -6.11 -23.43
CA ARG A 136 18.31 -5.53 -24.59
C ARG A 136 17.47 -4.48 -25.31
N ARG A 137 16.18 -4.75 -25.50
CA ARG A 137 15.25 -3.84 -26.16
C ARG A 137 14.96 -2.59 -25.32
N LEU A 138 14.83 -2.73 -24.00
CA LEU A 138 14.68 -1.59 -23.09
C LEU A 138 15.93 -0.69 -23.09
N ALA A 139 17.12 -1.28 -23.04
CA ALA A 139 18.39 -0.56 -23.13
C ALA A 139 18.57 0.19 -24.46
N ALA A 140 18.11 -0.39 -25.56
CA ALA A 140 18.12 0.26 -26.88
C ALA A 140 17.08 1.38 -27.01
N ALA A 141 15.91 1.25 -26.37
CA ALA A 141 14.79 2.17 -26.51
C ALA A 141 14.90 3.47 -25.68
N ARG A 142 16.07 3.77 -25.09
CA ARG A 142 16.28 4.91 -24.17
C ARG A 142 15.16 5.00 -23.12
N TRP A 143 14.84 3.86 -22.52
CA TRP A 143 13.87 3.79 -21.45
C TRP A 143 14.37 4.58 -20.22
N ARG A 144 13.48 5.30 -19.54
CA ARG A 144 13.82 6.22 -18.43
C ARG A 144 13.12 5.93 -17.12
N VAL A 145 12.15 5.01 -17.16
CA VAL A 145 11.37 4.63 -15.98
C VAL A 145 12.16 3.56 -15.24
N PRO A 146 12.27 3.63 -13.90
CA PRO A 146 12.93 2.58 -13.11
C PRO A 146 12.39 1.18 -13.41
N VAL A 147 13.27 0.18 -13.37
CA VAL A 147 12.93 -1.22 -13.68
C VAL A 147 13.16 -2.10 -12.45
N VAL A 148 12.14 -2.86 -12.05
CA VAL A 148 12.29 -3.97 -11.11
C VAL A 148 12.47 -5.25 -11.90
N VAL A 149 13.57 -5.96 -11.68
CA VAL A 149 13.88 -7.24 -12.36
C VAL A 149 13.62 -8.37 -11.37
N ALA A 150 12.59 -9.16 -11.65
CA ALA A 150 12.11 -10.23 -10.77
C ALA A 150 11.81 -11.52 -11.56
N GLY A 151 12.69 -11.85 -12.50
CA GLY A 151 12.64 -13.08 -13.31
C GLY A 151 13.78 -14.05 -13.01
N ASN A 152 13.97 -14.99 -13.93
CA ASN A 152 14.99 -16.05 -13.92
C ASN A 152 16.30 -15.60 -13.25
N ALA A 153 16.69 -16.32 -12.18
CA ALA A 153 17.85 -16.01 -11.36
C ALA A 153 19.17 -16.01 -12.16
N ASP A 154 19.33 -16.94 -13.11
CA ASP A 154 20.58 -17.11 -13.86
C ASP A 154 20.86 -15.94 -14.81
N ALA A 155 19.82 -15.30 -15.32
CA ALA A 155 19.94 -14.13 -16.20
C ALA A 155 19.89 -12.77 -15.47
N ARG A 156 19.58 -12.76 -14.17
CA ARG A 156 19.30 -11.53 -13.41
C ARG A 156 20.47 -10.56 -13.40
N ASP A 157 21.68 -11.06 -13.20
CA ASP A 157 22.89 -10.24 -13.12
C ASP A 157 23.23 -9.63 -14.49
N GLU A 158 23.13 -10.40 -15.58
CA GLU A 158 23.33 -9.89 -16.94
C GLU A 158 22.29 -8.83 -17.29
N VAL A 159 21.01 -9.09 -17.03
CA VAL A 159 19.91 -8.14 -17.25
C VAL A 159 20.16 -6.84 -16.49
N THR A 160 20.54 -6.95 -15.22
CA THR A 160 20.79 -5.80 -14.35
C THR A 160 21.96 -4.98 -14.91
N ALA A 161 23.10 -5.61 -15.18
CA ALA A 161 24.27 -4.96 -15.73
C ALA A 161 23.97 -4.24 -17.05
N LEU A 162 23.21 -4.88 -17.94
CA LEU A 162 22.84 -4.34 -19.23
C LEU A 162 22.00 -3.06 -19.12
N LEU A 163 21.04 -3.03 -18.20
CA LEU A 163 20.18 -1.87 -17.98
C LEU A 163 20.92 -0.75 -17.23
N THR A 164 21.69 -1.09 -16.19
CA THR A 164 22.46 -0.09 -15.42
C THR A 164 23.57 0.56 -16.25
N ALA A 165 24.19 -0.17 -17.18
CA ALA A 165 25.17 0.40 -18.11
C ALA A 165 24.61 1.53 -18.99
N ARG A 166 23.28 1.65 -19.11
CA ARG A 166 22.58 2.75 -19.80
C ARG A 166 22.07 3.84 -18.85
N GLY A 167 22.45 3.78 -17.58
CA GLY A 167 22.02 4.73 -16.55
C GLY A 167 20.57 4.56 -16.10
N LEU A 168 19.95 3.41 -16.38
CA LEU A 168 18.61 3.13 -15.86
C LEU A 168 18.72 2.79 -14.36
N PRO A 169 17.83 3.33 -13.52
CA PRO A 169 17.65 2.83 -12.16
C PRO A 169 17.04 1.43 -12.21
N VAL A 170 17.73 0.46 -11.60
CA VAL A 170 17.33 -0.95 -11.57
C VAL A 170 17.32 -1.46 -10.13
N ALA A 171 16.27 -2.19 -9.77
CA ALA A 171 16.21 -2.98 -8.54
C ALA A 171 16.04 -4.45 -8.91
N ALA A 172 17.09 -5.24 -8.70
CA ALA A 172 17.05 -6.69 -8.88
C ALA A 172 16.53 -7.37 -7.61
N THR A 173 15.73 -8.42 -7.77
CA THR A 173 15.12 -9.15 -6.63
C THR A 173 14.83 -10.60 -6.99
N GLY A 174 14.38 -11.40 -6.01
CA GLY A 174 13.96 -12.78 -6.21
C GLY A 174 12.89 -12.91 -7.32
N ASN A 175 12.88 -14.07 -7.99
CA ASN A 175 11.92 -14.34 -9.05
C ASN A 175 10.48 -14.36 -8.48
N VAL A 176 9.52 -13.73 -9.16
CA VAL A 176 8.11 -13.81 -8.75
C VAL A 176 7.52 -15.22 -8.94
N LEU A 177 8.10 -15.99 -9.86
CA LEU A 177 7.68 -17.34 -10.19
C LEU A 177 8.90 -18.25 -10.31
N PRO A 178 9.61 -18.55 -9.19
CA PRO A 178 10.84 -19.32 -9.21
C PRO A 178 10.65 -20.73 -9.80
N ARG A 179 9.45 -21.32 -9.65
CA ARG A 179 9.06 -22.60 -10.23
C ARG A 179 7.64 -22.52 -10.78
N ILE A 180 7.31 -23.36 -11.75
CA ILE A 180 5.94 -23.43 -12.31
C ILE A 180 4.95 -23.69 -11.17
N GLY A 181 3.91 -22.86 -11.08
CA GLY A 181 2.88 -22.96 -10.04
C GLY A 181 3.29 -22.45 -8.66
N VAL A 182 4.52 -21.98 -8.45
CA VAL A 182 5.00 -21.47 -7.16
C VAL A 182 5.23 -19.97 -7.25
N LEU A 183 4.31 -19.18 -6.68
CA LEU A 183 4.40 -17.73 -6.61
C LEU A 183 5.21 -17.29 -5.38
N ASP A 184 6.26 -16.49 -5.57
CA ASP A 184 6.99 -15.81 -4.49
C ASP A 184 6.91 -14.28 -4.62
N PRO A 185 5.89 -13.65 -4.02
CA PRO A 185 5.64 -12.23 -4.21
C PRO A 185 6.48 -11.33 -3.28
N VAL A 186 7.07 -11.87 -2.21
CA VAL A 186 7.67 -11.05 -1.13
C VAL A 186 8.85 -10.21 -1.63
N PRO A 187 9.85 -10.78 -2.35
CA PRO A 187 11.01 -10.03 -2.79
C PRO A 187 10.65 -8.92 -3.79
N ALA A 188 9.75 -9.22 -4.72
CA ALA A 188 9.31 -8.26 -5.73
C ALA A 188 8.50 -7.11 -5.14
N ARG A 189 7.59 -7.38 -4.19
CA ARG A 189 6.87 -6.32 -3.46
C ARG A 189 7.82 -5.36 -2.74
N ALA A 190 8.84 -5.91 -2.07
CA ALA A 190 9.84 -5.10 -1.37
C ALA A 190 10.61 -4.19 -2.34
N ALA A 191 11.04 -4.73 -3.49
CA ALA A 191 11.74 -3.96 -4.52
C ALA A 191 10.86 -2.89 -5.17
N ILE A 192 9.61 -3.20 -5.49
CA ILE A 192 8.62 -2.24 -6.03
C ILE A 192 8.46 -1.06 -5.06
N ARG A 193 8.28 -1.36 -3.76
CA ARG A 193 8.14 -0.36 -2.70
C ARG A 193 9.38 0.52 -2.57
N GLU A 194 10.56 -0.10 -2.57
CA GLU A 194 11.82 0.61 -2.47
C GLU A 194 12.04 1.55 -3.67
N VAL A 195 11.72 1.09 -4.89
CA VAL A 195 11.76 1.92 -6.09
C VAL A 195 10.75 3.07 -6.00
N PHE A 196 9.53 2.82 -5.51
CA PHE A 196 8.52 3.85 -5.29
C PHE A 196 9.03 4.95 -4.35
N LEU A 197 9.63 4.58 -3.22
CA LEU A 197 10.17 5.56 -2.26
C LEU A 197 11.32 6.39 -2.85
N ARG A 198 12.32 5.73 -3.46
CA ARG A 198 13.50 6.44 -4.01
C ARG A 198 13.18 7.29 -5.24
N HIS A 199 12.36 6.79 -6.16
CA HIS A 199 12.26 7.35 -7.51
C HIS A 199 10.93 8.04 -7.81
N VAL A 200 9.85 7.66 -7.12
CA VAL A 200 8.52 8.24 -7.33
C VAL A 200 8.28 9.31 -6.28
N ILE A 201 8.31 8.93 -4.99
CA ILE A 201 8.16 9.88 -3.88
C ILE A 201 9.36 10.83 -3.83
N GLY A 202 10.58 10.31 -3.92
CA GLY A 202 11.81 11.11 -3.91
C GLY A 202 12.16 11.79 -5.24
N GLY A 203 11.39 11.57 -6.31
CA GLY A 203 11.69 12.04 -7.66
C GLY A 203 11.19 13.45 -7.98
N LYS A 204 11.48 13.91 -9.21
CA LYS A 204 11.21 15.27 -9.74
C LYS A 204 9.71 15.63 -9.93
N ARG A 205 8.77 14.91 -9.33
CA ARG A 205 7.32 15.09 -9.59
C ARG A 205 6.50 15.56 -8.39
N LEU A 206 6.99 15.39 -7.16
CA LEU A 206 6.28 15.86 -5.96
C LEU A 206 6.91 17.08 -5.34
N SER A 207 8.24 17.19 -5.40
CA SER A 207 8.96 18.36 -4.91
C SER A 207 10.09 18.75 -5.87
N ARG A 208 10.43 20.04 -5.88
CA ARG A 208 11.48 20.60 -6.74
C ARG A 208 12.90 20.18 -6.31
N GLY A 209 13.08 19.70 -5.08
CA GLY A 209 14.39 19.36 -4.52
C GLY A 209 14.40 18.12 -3.63
N PRO A 210 15.58 17.72 -3.11
CA PRO A 210 15.75 16.48 -2.34
C PRO A 210 15.22 16.56 -0.91
N ARG A 211 14.69 17.71 -0.48
CA ARG A 211 14.22 17.92 0.90
C ARG A 211 13.09 16.97 1.25
N PHE A 212 12.09 16.82 0.38
CA PHE A 212 10.98 15.91 0.62
C PHE A 212 11.44 14.46 0.76
N ALA A 213 12.28 14.00 -0.17
CA ALA A 213 12.87 12.65 -0.13
C ALA A 213 13.65 12.37 1.17
N ARG A 214 14.34 13.38 1.73
CA ARG A 214 15.06 13.26 3.00
C ARG A 214 14.17 13.32 4.23
N LEU A 215 12.99 13.94 4.12
CA LEU A 215 12.02 14.04 5.20
C LEU A 215 11.27 12.72 5.36
N VAL A 216 10.88 12.08 4.25
CA VAL A 216 10.09 10.84 4.25
C VAL A 216 10.94 9.66 4.71
N SER A 217 10.57 9.05 5.84
CA SER A 217 11.23 7.88 6.42
C SER A 217 10.48 6.57 6.16
N ALA A 218 9.21 6.62 5.73
CA ALA A 218 8.40 5.43 5.46
C ALA A 218 7.32 5.67 4.40
N ALA A 219 6.83 4.60 3.76
CA ALA A 219 5.57 4.67 3.02
C ALA A 219 4.40 4.74 4.01
N THR A 220 3.35 5.52 3.74
CA THR A 220 2.17 5.61 4.63
C THR A 220 1.59 4.22 4.96
N PRO A 221 1.41 3.30 3.99
CA PRO A 221 0.89 1.97 4.29
C PRO A 221 1.78 1.13 5.21
N ASP A 222 3.09 1.39 5.27
CA ASP A 222 3.98 0.66 6.18
C ASP A 222 3.92 1.23 7.60
N ALA A 223 3.83 2.57 7.72
CA ALA A 223 3.59 3.22 8.99
C ALA A 223 2.26 2.74 9.58
N VAL A 224 1.18 2.74 8.79
CA VAL A 224 -0.12 2.22 9.24
C VAL A 224 -0.02 0.74 9.63
N LEU A 225 0.60 -0.13 8.84
CA LEU A 225 0.77 -1.54 9.20
C LEU A 225 1.53 -1.72 10.54
N THR A 226 2.52 -0.88 10.78
CA THR A 226 3.27 -0.89 12.05
C THR A 226 2.38 -0.47 13.22
N GLY A 227 1.59 0.60 13.06
CA GLY A 227 0.61 1.04 14.05
C GLY A 227 -0.50 0.02 14.31
N VAL A 228 -1.01 -0.63 13.26
CA VAL A 228 -1.97 -1.74 13.35
C VAL A 228 -1.39 -2.89 14.17
N GLY A 229 -0.12 -3.23 13.94
CA GLY A 229 0.58 -4.25 14.72
C GLY A 229 0.63 -3.89 16.22
N LEU A 230 1.02 -2.66 16.54
CA LEU A 230 1.03 -2.18 17.93
C LEU A 230 -0.37 -2.14 18.57
N TYR A 231 -1.41 -1.82 17.79
CA TYR A 231 -2.77 -1.82 18.32
C TYR A 231 -3.28 -3.24 18.57
N ALA A 232 -3.01 -4.16 17.65
CA ALA A 232 -3.38 -5.56 17.79
C ALA A 232 -2.75 -6.22 19.03
N ASP A 233 -1.50 -5.89 19.35
CA ASP A 233 -0.81 -6.38 20.55
C ASP A 233 -1.51 -5.96 21.88
N GLN A 234 -2.47 -5.02 21.82
CA GLN A 234 -3.23 -4.50 22.96
C GLN A 234 -4.68 -5.01 23.01
N LEU A 235 -5.07 -5.85 22.04
CA LEU A 235 -6.42 -6.40 21.93
C LEU A 235 -6.45 -7.87 22.38
N PRO A 236 -7.59 -8.36 22.91
CA PRO A 236 -7.74 -9.76 23.30
C PRO A 236 -7.94 -10.72 22.12
N GLY A 237 -7.94 -10.22 20.88
CA GLY A 237 -8.21 -11.01 19.67
C GLY A 237 -7.84 -10.26 18.40
N ASP A 238 -8.35 -10.73 17.27
CA ASP A 238 -7.87 -10.29 15.97
C ASP A 238 -8.37 -8.88 15.61
N LEU A 239 -7.57 -8.21 14.79
CA LEU A 239 -7.83 -6.85 14.31
C LEU A 239 -7.94 -6.84 12.78
N LEU A 240 -8.96 -6.15 12.28
CA LEU A 240 -9.09 -5.76 10.88
C LEU A 240 -9.11 -4.24 10.77
N VAL A 241 -8.34 -3.67 9.86
CA VAL A 241 -8.39 -2.23 9.55
C VAL A 241 -8.64 -2.04 8.07
N VAL A 242 -9.59 -1.17 7.73
CA VAL A 242 -9.89 -0.78 6.36
C VAL A 242 -9.62 0.72 6.24
N ASP A 243 -8.58 1.09 5.51
CA ASP A 243 -8.16 2.48 5.29
C ASP A 243 -8.53 2.91 3.87
N VAL A 244 -9.59 3.71 3.73
CA VAL A 244 -10.07 4.19 2.44
C VAL A 244 -9.50 5.56 2.14
N GLY A 245 -8.51 5.57 1.25
CA GLY A 245 -7.84 6.77 0.75
C GLY A 245 -8.45 7.29 -0.55
N GLY A 246 -7.99 8.48 -0.96
CA GLY A 246 -8.38 9.03 -2.25
C GLY A 246 -7.88 8.20 -3.43
N ALA A 247 -6.70 7.59 -3.30
CA ALA A 247 -6.04 6.84 -4.37
C ALA A 247 -6.11 5.31 -4.19
N THR A 248 -6.06 4.82 -2.96
CA THR A 248 -6.02 3.39 -2.65
C THR A 248 -7.03 3.07 -1.54
N THR A 249 -7.45 1.80 -1.49
CA THR A 249 -8.05 1.24 -0.27
C THR A 249 -7.13 0.16 0.25
N ASP A 250 -6.71 0.27 1.51
CA ASP A 250 -5.78 -0.64 2.13
C ASP A 250 -6.53 -1.46 3.20
N VAL A 251 -6.35 -2.78 3.19
CA VAL A 251 -6.89 -3.68 4.22
C VAL A 251 -5.75 -4.30 4.98
N TYR A 252 -5.73 -4.09 6.29
CA TYR A 252 -4.76 -4.65 7.21
C TYR A 252 -5.43 -5.66 8.11
N SER A 253 -4.72 -6.74 8.42
CA SER A 253 -5.15 -7.68 9.44
C SER A 253 -4.00 -8.06 10.35
N ALA A 254 -4.32 -8.28 11.63
CA ALA A 254 -3.47 -8.96 12.59
C ALA A 254 -4.29 -10.10 13.19
N LEU A 255 -3.99 -11.32 12.75
CA LEU A 255 -4.79 -12.50 13.06
C LEU A 255 -3.98 -13.48 13.92
N VAL A 256 -4.59 -14.06 14.95
CA VAL A 256 -4.01 -15.16 15.72
C VAL A 256 -4.14 -16.44 14.89
N PRO A 257 -3.03 -17.10 14.51
CA PRO A 257 -3.07 -18.36 13.78
C PRO A 257 -3.76 -19.44 14.60
N ASP A 258 -4.57 -20.25 13.92
CA ASP A 258 -5.24 -21.40 14.53
C ASP A 258 -4.21 -22.42 15.02
N GLU A 259 -4.54 -23.21 16.05
CA GLU A 259 -3.60 -24.16 16.71
C GLU A 259 -3.02 -25.22 15.74
N THR A 260 -3.69 -25.45 14.62
CA THR A 260 -3.27 -26.34 13.52
C THR A 260 -2.06 -25.82 12.73
N ALA A 261 -1.66 -24.55 12.89
CA ALA A 261 -0.45 -23.97 12.29
C ALA A 261 0.87 -24.49 12.91
N GLY A 262 0.78 -25.39 13.89
CA GLY A 262 1.90 -26.01 14.58
C GLY A 262 2.31 -25.23 15.84
N ALA A 263 2.75 -25.95 16.87
CA ALA A 263 3.08 -25.39 18.19
C ALA A 263 4.16 -24.29 18.17
N ALA A 264 4.98 -24.21 17.12
CA ALA A 264 5.98 -23.15 16.96
C ALA A 264 5.41 -21.79 16.53
N VAL A 265 4.15 -21.75 16.06
CA VAL A 265 3.47 -20.57 15.51
C VAL A 265 2.28 -20.13 16.40
N ALA A 266 1.79 -21.02 17.27
CA ALA A 266 0.75 -20.73 18.24
C ALA A 266 1.12 -19.50 19.10
N GLY A 267 0.24 -18.50 19.12
CA GLY A 267 0.43 -17.26 19.89
C GLY A 267 1.12 -16.10 19.16
N ARG A 268 1.56 -16.27 17.89
CA ARG A 268 2.16 -15.16 17.11
C ARG A 268 1.15 -14.53 16.16
N LEU A 269 0.83 -13.26 16.33
CA LEU A 269 -0.02 -12.52 15.38
C LEU A 269 0.57 -12.53 13.96
N TRP A 270 -0.21 -13.03 13.01
CA TRP A 270 0.06 -12.90 11.58
C TRP A 270 -0.44 -11.55 11.08
N ARG A 271 0.51 -10.67 10.78
CA ARG A 271 0.24 -9.33 10.25
C ARG A 271 0.26 -9.36 8.73
N ALA A 272 -0.78 -8.85 8.11
CA ALA A 272 -0.88 -8.77 6.67
C ALA A 272 -1.50 -7.47 6.19
N ARG A 273 -1.25 -7.16 4.93
CA ARG A 273 -1.79 -6.01 4.23
C ARG A 273 -2.12 -6.39 2.79
N THR A 274 -3.25 -5.89 2.31
CA THR A 274 -3.57 -5.79 0.88
C THR A 274 -3.77 -4.32 0.56
N VAL A 275 -3.27 -3.87 -0.59
CA VAL A 275 -3.40 -2.48 -1.05
C VAL A 275 -4.06 -2.50 -2.41
N GLU A 276 -5.23 -1.89 -2.52
CA GLU A 276 -6.05 -1.91 -3.73
C GLU A 276 -5.91 -0.57 -4.45
N GLY A 277 -4.97 -0.53 -5.40
CA GLY A 277 -4.61 0.66 -6.17
C GLY A 277 -5.70 1.13 -7.16
N ASP A 278 -6.70 0.30 -7.40
CA ASP A 278 -7.89 0.56 -8.22
C ASP A 278 -9.10 1.02 -7.40
N LEU A 279 -9.04 1.00 -6.06
CA LEU A 279 -10.17 1.28 -5.18
C LEU A 279 -10.05 2.63 -4.43
N GLY A 280 -9.67 3.69 -5.13
CA GLY A 280 -9.52 5.03 -4.56
C GLY A 280 -10.74 5.92 -4.78
N VAL A 281 -11.34 6.45 -3.72
CA VAL A 281 -12.64 7.17 -3.79
C VAL A 281 -12.58 8.53 -4.50
N ARG A 282 -11.39 9.02 -4.84
CA ARG A 282 -11.19 10.31 -5.53
C ARG A 282 -10.48 10.16 -6.87
N TRP A 283 -9.40 9.38 -6.91
CA TRP A 283 -8.53 9.27 -8.08
C TRP A 283 -8.82 8.04 -8.95
N ASN A 284 -9.48 7.02 -8.41
CA ASN A 284 -9.73 5.74 -9.09
C ASN A 284 -11.21 5.32 -8.99
N VAL A 285 -12.13 6.28 -9.11
CA VAL A 285 -13.59 6.02 -9.01
C VAL A 285 -14.06 4.97 -10.02
N ASP A 286 -13.61 5.05 -11.27
CA ASP A 286 -13.96 4.06 -12.30
C ASP A 286 -13.50 2.64 -11.93
N GLY A 287 -12.38 2.52 -11.21
CA GLY A 287 -11.87 1.24 -10.72
C GLY A 287 -12.79 0.64 -9.66
N ILE A 288 -13.31 1.47 -8.75
CA ILE A 288 -14.33 1.04 -7.77
C ILE A 288 -15.58 0.54 -8.49
N LEU A 289 -16.09 1.28 -9.48
CA LEU A 289 -17.31 0.90 -10.21
C LEU A 289 -17.12 -0.41 -10.98
N ALA A 290 -15.99 -0.56 -11.68
CA ALA A 290 -15.67 -1.78 -12.41
C ALA A 290 -15.53 -2.99 -11.48
N ALA A 291 -14.84 -2.82 -10.35
CA ALA A 291 -14.65 -3.87 -9.37
C ALA A 291 -15.96 -4.25 -8.67
N ALA A 292 -16.76 -3.25 -8.26
CA ALA A 292 -18.06 -3.48 -7.64
C ALA A 292 -19.00 -4.24 -8.59
N ALA A 293 -19.05 -3.87 -9.88
CA ALA A 293 -19.81 -4.59 -10.89
C ALA A 293 -19.33 -6.05 -11.05
N ALA A 294 -18.02 -6.26 -11.17
CA ALA A 294 -17.43 -7.60 -11.30
C ALA A 294 -17.72 -8.49 -10.07
N GLU A 295 -17.74 -7.88 -8.90
CA GLU A 295 -17.98 -8.55 -7.61
C GLU A 295 -19.47 -8.56 -7.23
N LYS A 296 -20.38 -7.99 -8.04
CA LYS A 296 -21.82 -7.86 -7.73
C LYS A 296 -22.07 -7.15 -6.39
N VAL A 297 -21.26 -6.14 -6.07
CA VAL A 297 -21.39 -5.30 -4.88
C VAL A 297 -22.19 -4.06 -5.26
N THR A 298 -23.20 -3.73 -4.47
CA THR A 298 -23.94 -2.46 -4.60
C THR A 298 -23.23 -1.37 -3.81
N GLY A 299 -23.21 -0.15 -4.35
CA GLY A 299 -22.68 1.04 -3.70
C GLY A 299 -23.54 2.24 -4.04
N GLY A 300 -23.48 3.27 -3.21
CA GLY A 300 -24.08 4.58 -3.53
C GLY A 300 -23.19 5.39 -4.47
N ASP A 301 -23.80 6.31 -5.21
CA ASP A 301 -23.11 7.22 -6.14
C ASP A 301 -22.40 8.39 -5.43
N ASP A 302 -22.58 8.53 -4.12
CA ASP A 302 -21.87 9.50 -3.29
C ASP A 302 -20.53 8.93 -2.78
N THR A 303 -19.73 9.78 -2.13
CA THR A 303 -18.38 9.38 -1.68
C THR A 303 -18.42 8.25 -0.64
N LEU A 304 -19.40 8.26 0.27
CA LEU A 304 -19.56 7.23 1.30
C LEU A 304 -20.06 5.91 0.70
N GLY A 305 -20.99 5.95 -0.25
CA GLY A 305 -21.45 4.78 -0.99
C GLY A 305 -20.34 4.14 -1.81
N ARG A 306 -19.47 4.95 -2.45
CA ARG A 306 -18.26 4.45 -3.10
C ARG A 306 -17.26 3.85 -2.11
N ALA A 307 -17.09 4.45 -0.94
CA ALA A 307 -16.24 3.90 0.11
C ALA A 307 -16.77 2.56 0.63
N ALA A 308 -18.09 2.42 0.79
CA ALA A 308 -18.72 1.16 1.18
C ALA A 308 -18.43 0.04 0.17
N ALA A 309 -18.63 0.31 -1.13
CA ALA A 309 -18.30 -0.64 -2.18
C ALA A 309 -16.81 -1.00 -2.20
N ALA A 310 -15.92 0.00 -2.06
CA ALA A 310 -14.48 -0.21 -1.98
C ALA A 310 -14.10 -1.09 -0.77
N CYS A 311 -14.70 -0.86 0.40
CA CYS A 311 -14.44 -1.66 1.60
C CYS A 311 -14.83 -3.13 1.38
N VAL A 312 -16.03 -3.38 0.87
CA VAL A 312 -16.51 -4.74 0.60
C VAL A 312 -15.53 -5.44 -0.33
N VAL A 313 -15.29 -4.88 -1.53
CA VAL A 313 -14.38 -5.46 -2.54
C VAL A 313 -12.99 -5.71 -1.97
N ALA A 314 -12.40 -4.72 -1.29
CA ALA A 314 -11.06 -4.83 -0.74
C ALA A 314 -10.97 -5.93 0.33
N VAL A 315 -11.96 -6.03 1.21
CA VAL A 315 -12.02 -7.09 2.22
C VAL A 315 -12.24 -8.47 1.57
N ARG A 316 -13.03 -8.57 0.50
CA ARG A 316 -13.15 -9.84 -0.27
C ARG A 316 -11.79 -10.31 -0.77
N ARG A 317 -11.06 -9.42 -1.44
CA ARG A 317 -9.74 -9.70 -2.02
C ARG A 317 -8.74 -10.04 -0.92
N HIS A 318 -8.80 -9.36 0.22
CA HIS A 318 -7.97 -9.64 1.39
C HIS A 318 -8.26 -11.02 2.01
N ALA A 319 -9.53 -11.38 2.17
CA ALA A 319 -9.95 -12.63 2.82
C ALA A 319 -9.75 -13.87 1.94
N ARG A 320 -9.92 -13.75 0.61
CA ARG A 320 -9.69 -14.84 -0.38
C ARG A 320 -8.29 -15.44 -0.32
N ALA A 321 -7.32 -14.77 0.31
CA ALA A 321 -6.00 -15.32 0.59
C ALA A 321 -5.98 -16.39 1.70
N GLY A 322 -7.11 -17.03 2.00
CA GLY A 322 -7.23 -18.09 3.03
C GLY A 322 -7.26 -17.55 4.46
N ARG A 323 -7.68 -16.29 4.66
CA ARG A 323 -7.73 -15.67 6.00
C ARG A 323 -9.07 -15.92 6.65
N ASP A 324 -9.04 -16.47 7.86
CA ASP A 324 -10.21 -16.57 8.72
C ASP A 324 -10.36 -15.28 9.54
N LEU A 325 -11.49 -14.59 9.38
CA LEU A 325 -11.77 -13.33 10.09
C LEU A 325 -12.78 -13.53 11.24
N ARG A 326 -13.19 -14.76 11.57
CA ARG A 326 -14.20 -15.03 12.62
C ARG A 326 -13.82 -14.52 13.99
N ASN A 327 -12.53 -14.52 14.29
CA ASN A 327 -11.96 -14.13 15.58
C ASN A 327 -11.61 -12.64 15.64
N VAL A 328 -11.95 -11.86 14.60
CA VAL A 328 -11.81 -10.40 14.61
C VAL A 328 -12.74 -9.81 15.65
N VAL A 329 -12.14 -9.30 16.73
CA VAL A 329 -12.83 -8.64 17.83
C VAL A 329 -12.91 -7.14 17.63
N SER A 330 -12.06 -6.56 16.77
CA SER A 330 -12.10 -5.14 16.45
C SER A 330 -11.94 -4.88 14.96
N VAL A 331 -12.80 -4.02 14.42
CA VAL A 331 -12.69 -3.48 13.06
C VAL A 331 -12.52 -1.97 13.15
N VAL A 332 -11.47 -1.44 12.54
CA VAL A 332 -11.20 0.00 12.48
C VAL A 332 -11.36 0.50 11.05
N ALA A 333 -12.25 1.45 10.84
CA ALA A 333 -12.31 2.22 9.60
C ALA A 333 -11.40 3.44 9.69
N SER A 334 -10.55 3.64 8.69
CA SER A 334 -9.62 4.76 8.59
C SER A 334 -9.76 5.45 7.23
N GLY A 335 -9.25 6.67 7.14
CA GLY A 335 -9.22 7.46 5.92
C GLY A 335 -10.20 8.63 5.96
N GLY A 336 -9.97 9.61 5.09
CA GLY A 336 -10.68 10.90 5.11
C GLY A 336 -12.19 10.75 5.00
N VAL A 337 -12.67 9.77 4.21
CA VAL A 337 -14.10 9.53 4.01
C VAL A 337 -14.83 9.14 5.30
N PHE A 338 -14.18 8.38 6.19
CA PHE A 338 -14.78 8.00 7.47
C PHE A 338 -14.51 9.03 8.56
N ARG A 339 -13.30 9.63 8.58
CA ARG A 339 -12.92 10.66 9.56
C ARG A 339 -13.88 11.85 9.58
N HIS A 340 -14.30 12.28 8.38
CA HIS A 340 -15.12 13.47 8.19
C HIS A 340 -16.62 13.16 8.10
N ALA A 341 -17.00 11.88 8.17
CA ALA A 341 -18.40 11.48 8.18
C ALA A 341 -18.99 11.51 9.58
N GLU A 342 -20.30 11.76 9.66
CA GLU A 342 -21.06 11.57 10.88
C GLU A 342 -20.94 10.11 11.38
N PRO A 343 -20.88 9.85 12.70
CA PRO A 343 -20.69 8.52 13.27
C PRO A 343 -21.60 7.45 12.66
N HIS A 344 -22.89 7.76 12.53
CA HIS A 344 -23.89 6.83 12.02
C HIS A 344 -23.68 6.54 10.52
N ALA A 345 -23.27 7.54 9.74
CA ALA A 345 -23.01 7.40 8.31
C ALA A 345 -21.73 6.58 8.04
N ALA A 346 -20.68 6.80 8.84
CA ALA A 346 -19.46 5.99 8.78
C ALA A 346 -19.74 4.51 9.12
N ALA A 347 -20.52 4.26 10.19
CA ALA A 347 -20.92 2.92 10.57
C ALA A 347 -21.78 2.24 9.48
N ALA A 348 -22.75 2.97 8.91
CA ALA A 348 -23.58 2.47 7.82
C ALA A 348 -22.77 2.13 6.56
N ALA A 349 -21.74 2.92 6.24
CA ALA A 349 -20.86 2.66 5.11
C ALA A 349 -19.96 1.43 5.32
N LEU A 350 -19.54 1.14 6.56
CA LEU A 350 -18.75 -0.05 6.86
C LEU A 350 -19.61 -1.32 6.98
N ALA A 351 -20.87 -1.20 7.41
CA ALA A 351 -21.75 -2.32 7.72
C ALA A 351 -21.86 -3.40 6.62
N PRO A 352 -21.95 -3.07 5.31
CA PRO A 352 -21.96 -4.08 4.25
C PRO A 352 -20.75 -5.01 4.29
N THR A 353 -19.58 -4.49 4.65
CA THR A 353 -18.31 -5.24 4.75
C THR A 353 -18.37 -6.32 5.83
N LEU A 354 -19.15 -6.08 6.89
CA LEU A 354 -19.28 -7.00 8.04
C LEU A 354 -20.37 -8.06 7.85
N HIS A 355 -21.24 -7.89 6.85
CA HIS A 355 -22.38 -8.77 6.58
C HIS A 355 -22.31 -9.39 5.17
N ASP A 356 -21.15 -9.30 4.51
CA ASP A 356 -20.96 -9.78 3.16
C ASP A 356 -20.68 -11.29 3.11
N HIS A 357 -21.74 -12.08 3.26
CA HIS A 357 -21.66 -13.54 3.18
C HIS A 357 -21.42 -14.05 1.76
N ALA A 358 -21.60 -13.21 0.74
CA ALA A 358 -21.61 -13.62 -0.66
C ALA A 358 -20.23 -14.02 -1.19
N GLY A 359 -19.15 -13.64 -0.52
CA GLY A 359 -17.82 -13.96 -1.00
C GLY A 359 -17.14 -15.15 -0.32
N GLY A 360 -17.85 -15.88 0.55
CA GLY A 360 -17.47 -17.24 0.97
C GLY A 360 -16.31 -17.34 1.97
N TRP A 361 -15.95 -16.26 2.66
CA TRP A 361 -15.05 -16.31 3.82
C TRP A 361 -15.81 -16.17 5.12
N ALA A 362 -15.08 -16.42 6.21
CA ALA A 362 -15.63 -16.43 7.53
C ALA A 362 -15.56 -15.00 8.12
N LEU A 363 -16.72 -14.35 8.26
CA LEU A 363 -16.85 -12.97 8.71
C LEU A 363 -16.64 -12.82 10.23
N PRO A 364 -16.24 -11.61 10.70
CA PRO A 364 -16.25 -11.29 12.12
C PRO A 364 -17.64 -11.52 12.73
N ARG A 365 -17.73 -12.19 13.89
CA ARG A 365 -19.03 -12.54 14.50
C ARG A 365 -19.71 -11.36 15.20
N ALA A 366 -18.94 -10.61 15.98
CA ALA A 366 -19.43 -9.47 16.76
C ALA A 366 -18.28 -8.50 17.04
N PRO A 367 -17.68 -7.88 16.01
CA PRO A 367 -16.55 -6.97 16.22
C PRO A 367 -17.00 -5.65 16.85
N HIS A 368 -16.17 -5.09 17.71
CA HIS A 368 -16.24 -3.66 18.04
C HIS A 368 -15.79 -2.83 16.83
N VAL A 369 -16.65 -1.95 16.35
CA VAL A 369 -16.36 -1.07 15.20
C VAL A 369 -15.92 0.30 15.69
N ALA A 370 -14.71 0.71 15.29
CA ALA A 370 -14.17 2.03 15.56
C ALA A 370 -13.85 2.79 14.27
N VAL A 371 -13.73 4.12 14.37
CA VAL A 371 -13.22 4.97 13.30
C VAL A 371 -11.97 5.68 13.82
N ASP A 372 -10.87 5.63 13.07
CA ASP A 372 -9.66 6.38 13.36
C ASP A 372 -9.85 7.87 13.02
N ARG A 373 -10.62 8.57 13.86
CA ARG A 373 -10.97 9.99 13.66
C ARG A 373 -9.78 10.93 13.84
N ASP A 374 -8.85 10.56 14.69
CA ASP A 374 -7.67 11.38 14.99
C ASP A 374 -6.47 11.00 14.12
N TYR A 375 -6.64 10.02 13.22
CA TYR A 375 -5.62 9.53 12.30
C TYR A 375 -4.35 9.08 13.04
N VAL A 376 -4.52 8.31 14.12
CA VAL A 376 -3.43 7.93 15.03
C VAL A 376 -2.66 6.69 14.58
N LEU A 377 -3.19 5.89 13.63
CA LEU A 377 -2.52 4.67 13.17
C LEU A 377 -1.16 4.97 12.51
N ALA A 378 -1.09 5.95 11.61
CA ALA A 378 0.17 6.31 10.95
C ALA A 378 1.18 6.98 11.91
N PRO A 379 0.81 7.98 12.75
CA PRO A 379 1.68 8.52 13.79
C PRO A 379 2.22 7.46 14.75
N ALA A 380 1.38 6.54 15.24
CA ALA A 380 1.84 5.46 16.12
C ALA A 380 2.88 4.57 15.43
N GLY A 381 2.66 4.23 14.15
CA GLY A 381 3.63 3.49 13.37
C GLY A 381 4.95 4.22 13.13
N LEU A 382 4.91 5.53 12.89
CA LEU A 382 6.11 6.37 12.76
C LEU A 382 6.91 6.44 14.06
N LEU A 383 6.23 6.40 15.21
CA LEU A 383 6.85 6.46 16.54
C LEU A 383 7.32 5.10 17.06
N ALA A 384 6.87 4.00 16.46
CA ALA A 384 7.06 2.64 17.00
C ALA A 384 8.52 2.26 17.29
N ALA A 385 9.46 2.70 16.46
CA ALA A 385 10.88 2.35 16.61
C ALA A 385 11.56 3.13 17.75
N ASP A 386 11.25 4.42 17.87
CA ASP A 386 11.96 5.34 18.77
C ASP A 386 11.21 5.58 20.10
N HIS A 387 9.88 5.41 20.10
CA HIS A 387 8.97 5.69 21.22
C HIS A 387 7.80 4.67 21.29
N PRO A 388 8.07 3.37 21.46
CA PRO A 388 7.05 2.32 21.41
C PRO A 388 5.94 2.49 22.47
N ASP A 389 6.29 2.88 23.70
CA ASP A 389 5.31 3.07 24.77
C ASP A 389 4.34 4.23 24.50
N ALA A 390 4.87 5.34 23.97
CA ALA A 390 4.06 6.49 23.57
C ALA A 390 3.15 6.15 22.38
N ALA A 391 3.65 5.38 21.41
CA ALA A 391 2.86 4.90 20.29
C ALA A 391 1.70 4.00 20.74
N ALA A 392 1.96 3.07 21.65
CA ALA A 392 0.94 2.20 22.23
C ALA A 392 -0.10 2.99 23.06
N ALA A 393 0.34 3.96 23.88
CA ALA A 393 -0.53 4.83 24.65
C ALA A 393 -1.42 5.72 23.76
N LEU A 394 -0.88 6.27 22.68
CA LEU A 394 -1.63 7.03 21.68
C LEU A 394 -2.77 6.19 21.08
N LEU A 395 -2.48 4.96 20.64
CA LEU A 395 -3.50 4.06 20.09
C LEU A 395 -4.60 3.72 21.11
N ARG A 396 -4.22 3.40 22.35
CA ARG A 396 -5.19 3.12 23.42
C ARG A 396 -6.15 4.28 23.67
N ARG A 397 -5.64 5.50 23.75
CA ARG A 397 -6.45 6.68 24.08
C ARG A 397 -7.47 7.03 23.00
N HIS A 398 -7.18 6.73 21.73
CA HIS A 398 -7.97 7.20 20.60
C HIS A 398 -8.76 6.11 19.86
N LEU A 399 -8.31 4.85 19.90
CA LEU A 399 -9.00 3.72 19.24
C LEU A 399 -9.71 2.80 20.22
N HIS A 400 -9.21 2.71 21.45
CA HIS A 400 -9.83 1.91 22.50
C HIS A 400 -10.90 2.75 23.19
N ARG A 401 -12.16 2.55 22.81
CA ARG A 401 -13.30 2.97 23.62
C ARG A 401 -14.07 1.71 24.02
N PRO A 402 -14.31 1.51 25.33
CA PRO A 402 -15.04 0.34 25.83
C PRO A 402 -16.48 0.30 25.35
#